data_AF-A0A7W8M5C1-F1
#
_entry.id   AF-A0A7W8M5C1-F1
#
_cell.length_a   1.000
_cell.length_b   1.000
_cell.length_c   1.000
_cell.angle_alpha   90.00
_cell.angle_beta   90.00
_cell.angle_gamma   90.00
#
_symmetry.space_group_name_H-M   'P 1'
#
loop_
_entity.id
_entity.type
_entity.pdbx_description
1 polymer ?
#
loop_
_entity_poly.entity_id
_entity_poly.type
_entity_poly.pdbx_seq_one_letter_code
_entity_poly.pdbx_strand_id
1 'polypeptide(L)'
;MIFICDFAWMPDQLYRYTYEMVCRENGSLLNQGQKTIFLSTKGRNDEGVSAALADFLKYVGQPDQPARDSFIAGLDRRIQRIKASRDWEARFMRLEIELRNKWRQGHQEGLQKGLQEGLQQGRSEGRREALKESVLNLLSNFGEIPEDIRLKIEGQEDETVLKEWLRAAAKADSMETFRINM
;
A
#
# COMPACT_ATOMS: atom_id res chain seq x y z
N MET A 1 13.97 14.43 -21.45
CA MET A 1 12.62 13.96 -21.05
C MET A 1 11.73 15.18 -20.85
N ILE A 2 10.45 15.15 -21.24
CA ILE A 2 9.54 16.30 -21.10
C ILE A 2 8.30 15.85 -20.33
N PHE A 3 7.94 16.58 -19.29
CA PHE A 3 6.71 16.40 -18.52
C PHE A 3 5.82 17.63 -18.68
N ILE A 4 4.51 17.40 -18.78
CA ILE A 4 3.49 18.46 -18.74
C ILE A 4 2.67 18.24 -17.48
N CYS A 5 2.65 19.24 -16.60
CA CYS A 5 2.00 19.19 -15.30
C CYS A 5 0.80 20.15 -15.29
N ASP A 6 -0.38 19.64 -14.95
CA ASP A 6 -1.61 20.43 -14.79
C ASP A 6 -1.72 21.11 -13.42
N PHE A 7 -0.71 20.96 -12.58
CA PHE A 7 -0.57 21.57 -11.26
C PHE A 7 0.65 22.50 -11.17
N ALA A 8 0.64 23.40 -10.19
CA ALA A 8 1.78 24.25 -9.87
C ALA A 8 2.80 23.44 -9.06
N TRP A 9 3.86 22.98 -9.74
CA TRP A 9 4.89 22.16 -9.09
C TRP A 9 5.83 22.98 -8.20
N MET A 10 6.12 24.23 -8.59
CA MET A 10 7.07 25.12 -7.93
C MET A 10 6.41 26.46 -7.57
N PRO A 11 6.88 27.14 -6.51
CA PRO A 11 6.30 28.41 -6.03
C PRO A 11 6.46 29.54 -7.05
N ASP A 12 7.51 29.51 -7.87
CA ASP A 12 7.84 30.57 -8.84
C ASP A 12 6.88 30.63 -10.03
N GLN A 13 6.00 29.63 -10.19
CA GLN A 13 4.94 29.60 -11.22
C GLN A 13 5.44 29.93 -12.63
N LEU A 14 6.59 29.36 -13.03
CA LEU A 14 7.10 29.45 -14.39
C LEU A 14 6.44 28.41 -15.32
N TYR A 15 6.27 28.76 -16.59
CA TYR A 15 5.80 27.84 -17.63
C TYR A 15 6.76 26.71 -17.93
N ARG A 16 8.07 26.92 -17.76
CA ARG A 16 9.11 25.94 -18.11
C ARG A 16 10.24 25.93 -17.08
N TYR A 17 10.55 24.74 -16.58
CA TYR A 17 11.76 24.46 -15.80
C TYR A 17 12.64 23.49 -16.56
N THR A 18 13.94 23.75 -16.61
CA THR A 18 14.92 22.85 -17.24
C THR A 18 15.93 22.43 -16.19
N TYR A 19 16.04 21.12 -15.97
CA TYR A 19 16.98 20.54 -15.02
C TYR A 19 18.02 19.70 -15.75
N GLU A 20 19.23 19.79 -15.26
CA GLU A 20 20.39 19.00 -15.65
C GLU A 20 20.99 18.35 -14.40
N MET A 21 21.62 17.20 -14.55
CA MET A 21 22.33 16.55 -13.46
C MET A 21 23.75 17.09 -13.40
N VAL A 22 24.10 17.73 -12.29
CA VAL A 22 25.41 18.33 -12.05
C VAL A 22 26.10 17.60 -10.90
N CYS A 23 27.37 17.23 -11.07
CA CYS A 23 28.22 16.72 -9.99
C CYS A 23 28.55 17.85 -9.01
N ARG A 24 28.35 17.61 -7.71
CA ARG A 24 28.49 18.64 -6.68
C ARG A 24 29.95 19.03 -6.43
N GLU A 25 30.88 18.10 -6.64
CA GLU A 25 32.29 18.23 -6.29
C GLU A 25 33.09 19.01 -7.34
N ASN A 26 32.75 18.85 -8.62
CA ASN A 26 33.52 19.44 -9.72
C ASN A 26 32.66 20.22 -10.73
N GLY A 27 31.35 20.32 -10.51
CA GLY A 27 30.42 21.04 -11.39
C GLY A 27 30.23 20.39 -12.77
N SER A 28 30.76 19.19 -13.01
CA SER A 28 30.63 18.53 -14.31
C SER A 28 29.21 18.04 -14.54
N LEU A 29 28.74 18.17 -15.78
CA LEU A 29 27.43 17.67 -16.19
C LEU A 29 27.49 16.16 -16.36
N LEU A 30 26.65 15.46 -15.60
CA LEU A 30 26.42 14.03 -15.80
C LEU A 30 25.59 13.86 -17.06
N ASN A 31 26.02 12.99 -17.98
CA ASN A 31 25.38 12.76 -19.28
C ASN A 31 25.21 14.03 -20.12
N GLN A 32 26.32 14.69 -20.46
CA GLN A 32 26.44 15.89 -21.31
C GLN A 32 25.23 16.11 -22.25
N GLY A 33 24.32 17.01 -21.85
CA GLY A 33 23.17 17.43 -22.66
C GLY A 33 21.82 16.74 -22.35
N GLN A 34 21.77 15.77 -21.43
CA GLN A 34 20.49 15.19 -20.99
C GLN A 34 19.72 16.19 -20.12
N LYS A 35 18.71 16.81 -20.72
CA LYS A 35 17.81 17.75 -20.04
C LYS A 35 16.48 17.10 -19.69
N THR A 36 15.98 17.39 -18.49
CA THR A 36 14.61 17.13 -18.08
C THR A 36 13.85 18.45 -18.03
N ILE A 37 12.81 18.56 -18.84
CA ILE A 37 11.99 19.77 -18.95
C ILE A 37 10.63 19.50 -18.31
N PHE A 38 10.23 20.37 -17.40
CA PHE A 38 8.89 20.40 -16.84
C PHE A 38 8.16 21.62 -17.37
N LEU A 39 7.01 21.38 -17.99
CA LEU A 39 6.10 22.41 -18.48
C LEU A 39 4.89 22.47 -17.55
N SER A 40 4.59 23.63 -16.98
CA SER A 40 3.44 23.80 -16.08
C SER A 40 2.33 24.58 -16.77
N THR A 41 1.09 24.08 -16.69
CA THR A 41 -0.10 24.81 -17.15
C THR A 41 -0.49 25.97 -16.23
N LYS A 42 0.10 26.02 -15.02
CA LYS A 42 -0.12 27.08 -14.02
C LYS A 42 0.95 28.18 -14.06
N GLY A 43 1.77 28.20 -15.11
CA GLY A 43 2.75 29.25 -15.34
C GLY A 43 2.09 30.64 -15.49
N ARG A 44 2.79 31.69 -15.06
CA ARG A 44 2.31 33.09 -15.15
C ARG A 44 3.31 34.04 -15.82
N ASN A 45 4.50 33.55 -16.15
CA ASN A 45 5.55 34.34 -16.80
C ASN A 45 5.42 34.27 -18.33
N ASP A 46 4.41 34.93 -18.90
CA ASP A 46 4.16 34.91 -20.35
C ASP A 46 5.39 35.29 -21.20
N GLU A 47 6.26 36.18 -20.69
CA GLU A 47 7.53 36.57 -21.35
C GLU A 47 8.61 35.48 -21.36
N GLY A 48 8.50 34.48 -20.49
CA GLY A 48 9.52 33.43 -20.32
C GLY A 48 9.46 32.31 -21.36
N VAL A 49 8.42 32.29 -22.20
CA VAL A 49 8.20 31.30 -23.25
C VAL A 49 7.58 31.97 -24.48
N SER A 50 7.52 31.26 -25.61
CA SER A 50 6.79 31.78 -26.78
C SER A 50 5.29 31.84 -26.51
N ALA A 51 4.61 32.83 -27.11
CA ALA A 51 3.16 32.98 -27.01
C ALA A 51 2.42 31.68 -27.40
N ALA A 52 2.88 31.00 -28.46
CA ALA A 52 2.33 29.72 -28.90
C ALA A 52 2.44 28.62 -27.81
N LEU A 53 3.56 28.54 -27.08
CA LEU A 53 3.73 27.57 -26.00
C LEU A 53 2.86 27.93 -24.79
N ALA A 54 2.79 29.21 -24.43
CA ALA A 54 1.92 29.69 -23.35
C ALA A 54 0.45 29.37 -23.65
N ASP A 55 -0.02 29.67 -24.86
CA ASP A 55 -1.38 29.39 -25.30
C ASP A 55 -1.68 27.88 -25.33
N PHE A 56 -0.74 27.05 -25.79
CA PHE A 56 -0.86 25.60 -25.72
C PHE A 56 -1.00 25.11 -24.27
N LEU A 57 -0.15 25.58 -23.35
CA LEU A 57 -0.21 25.17 -21.94
C LEU A 57 -1.49 25.64 -21.25
N LYS A 58 -2.00 26.84 -21.61
CA LYS A 58 -3.31 27.34 -21.16
C LYS A 58 -4.43 26.41 -21.63
N TYR A 59 -4.42 26.00 -22.91
CA TYR A 59 -5.38 25.04 -23.44
C TYR A 59 -5.30 23.68 -22.73
N VAL A 60 -4.10 23.13 -22.51
CA VAL A 60 -3.95 21.85 -21.80
C VAL A 60 -4.51 21.93 -20.37
N GLY A 61 -4.32 23.05 -19.68
CA GLY A 61 -4.86 23.24 -18.33
C GLY A 61 -6.35 23.59 -18.27
N GLN A 62 -6.91 24.16 -19.34
CA GLN A 62 -8.28 24.64 -19.46
C GLN A 62 -8.83 24.39 -20.87
N PRO A 63 -9.13 23.12 -21.23
CA PRO A 63 -9.47 22.74 -22.59
C PRO A 63 -10.82 23.27 -23.08
N ASP A 64 -11.68 23.74 -22.16
CA ASP A 64 -13.00 24.28 -22.49
C ASP A 64 -12.95 25.74 -23.00
N GLN A 65 -11.78 26.39 -22.98
CA GLN A 65 -11.63 27.74 -23.52
C GLN A 65 -11.47 27.73 -25.05
N PRO A 66 -12.03 28.72 -25.76
CA PRO A 66 -11.96 28.78 -27.20
C PRO A 66 -10.51 28.86 -27.68
N ALA A 67 -10.16 27.99 -28.63
CA ALA A 67 -8.83 27.92 -29.21
C ALA A 67 -8.49 29.23 -29.93
N ARG A 68 -7.41 29.89 -29.50
CA ARG A 68 -6.93 31.15 -30.10
C ARG A 68 -6.06 30.92 -31.33
N ASP A 69 -5.41 29.77 -31.42
CA ASP A 69 -4.46 29.40 -32.48
C ASP A 69 -4.99 28.25 -33.36
N SER A 70 -4.69 28.32 -34.65
CA SER A 70 -4.90 27.29 -35.68
C SER A 70 -4.42 25.89 -35.28
N PHE A 71 -3.26 25.80 -34.59
CA PHE A 71 -2.73 24.53 -34.09
C PHE A 71 -3.62 23.94 -32.99
N ILE A 72 -3.97 24.77 -31.99
CA ILE A 72 -4.83 24.38 -30.87
C ILE A 72 -6.22 23.97 -31.38
N ALA A 73 -6.77 24.71 -32.35
CA ALA A 73 -8.05 24.37 -32.98
C ALA A 73 -8.00 23.04 -33.77
N GLY A 74 -6.84 22.69 -34.34
CA GLY A 74 -6.61 21.40 -34.97
C GLY A 74 -6.52 20.25 -33.96
N LEU A 75 -5.82 20.49 -32.84
CA LEU A 75 -5.69 19.56 -31.74
C LEU A 75 -7.05 19.27 -31.08
N ASP A 76 -7.81 20.32 -30.79
CA ASP A 76 -9.14 20.19 -30.18
C ASP A 76 -10.08 19.38 -31.06
N ARG A 77 -10.14 19.66 -32.37
CA ARG A 77 -10.92 18.85 -33.33
C ARG A 77 -10.52 17.38 -33.38
N ARG A 78 -9.25 17.05 -33.12
CA ARG A 78 -8.80 15.65 -33.01
C ARG A 78 -9.24 15.03 -31.70
N ILE A 79 -9.11 15.74 -30.60
CA ILE A 79 -9.56 15.30 -29.28
C ILE A 79 -11.07 15.04 -29.30
N GLN A 80 -11.87 15.95 -29.86
CA GLN A 80 -13.31 15.77 -30.00
C GLN A 80 -13.68 14.52 -30.82
N ARG A 81 -12.94 14.23 -31.90
CA ARG A 81 -13.14 13.00 -32.68
C ARG A 81 -12.82 11.73 -31.89
N ILE A 82 -11.78 11.76 -31.05
CA ILE A 82 -11.45 10.62 -30.19
C ILE A 82 -12.52 10.45 -29.10
N LYS A 83 -12.96 11.54 -28.47
CA LYS A 83 -14.04 11.54 -27.46
C LYS A 83 -15.37 11.05 -28.04
N ALA A 84 -15.68 11.37 -29.30
CA ALA A 84 -16.89 10.92 -29.98
C ALA A 84 -16.79 9.49 -30.56
N SER A 85 -15.62 8.84 -30.49
CA SER A 85 -15.43 7.51 -31.04
C SER A 85 -15.98 6.45 -30.08
N ARG A 86 -17.05 5.78 -30.52
CA ARG A 86 -17.67 4.66 -29.79
C ARG A 86 -16.71 3.49 -29.54
N ASP A 87 -15.76 3.27 -30.44
CA ASP A 87 -14.73 2.24 -30.27
C ASP A 87 -13.79 2.56 -29.12
N TRP A 88 -13.38 3.84 -29.01
CA TRP A 88 -12.59 4.31 -27.87
C TRP A 88 -13.37 4.24 -26.57
N GLU A 89 -14.64 4.66 -26.59
CA GLU A 89 -15.55 4.56 -25.45
C GLU A 89 -15.66 3.11 -24.95
N ALA A 90 -15.88 2.14 -25.86
CA ALA A 90 -15.95 0.73 -25.53
C ALA A 90 -14.63 0.18 -24.95
N ARG A 91 -13.48 0.63 -25.46
CA ARG A 91 -12.16 0.25 -24.92
C ARG A 91 -11.94 0.78 -23.51
N PHE A 92 -12.30 2.05 -23.25
CA PHE A 92 -12.21 2.63 -21.91
C PHE A 92 -13.14 1.93 -20.92
N MET A 93 -14.40 1.69 -21.30
CA MET A 93 -15.35 0.93 -20.46
C MET A 93 -14.84 -0.47 -20.13
N ARG A 94 -14.27 -1.19 -21.11
CA ARG A 94 -13.68 -2.51 -20.88
C ARG A 94 -12.55 -2.46 -19.85
N LEU A 95 -11.63 -1.51 -20.02
CA LEU A 95 -10.51 -1.32 -19.10
C LEU A 95 -10.99 -1.00 -17.68
N GLU A 96 -11.98 -0.11 -17.54
CA GLU A 96 -12.57 0.21 -16.24
C GLU A 96 -13.21 -1.00 -15.57
N ILE A 97 -13.96 -1.82 -16.32
CA ILE A 97 -14.58 -3.05 -15.81
C ILE A 97 -13.51 -4.03 -15.36
N GLU A 98 -12.46 -4.24 -16.15
CA GLU A 98 -11.34 -5.13 -15.80
C GLU A 98 -10.63 -4.67 -14.53
N LEU A 99 -10.36 -3.38 -14.39
CA LEU A 99 -9.73 -2.82 -13.18
C LEU A 99 -10.62 -2.99 -11.95
N ARG A 100 -11.93 -2.71 -12.06
CA ARG A 100 -12.89 -2.92 -10.97
C ARG A 100 -13.00 -4.40 -10.58
N ASN A 101 -12.98 -5.30 -11.55
CA ASN A 101 -13.04 -6.73 -11.29
C ASN A 101 -11.77 -7.23 -10.59
N LYS A 102 -10.59 -6.81 -11.04
CA LYS A 102 -9.31 -7.12 -10.39
C LYS A 102 -9.27 -6.60 -8.95
N TRP A 103 -9.74 -5.38 -8.72
CA TRP A 103 -9.82 -4.81 -7.37
C TRP A 103 -10.76 -5.62 -6.48
N ARG A 104 -11.97 -5.96 -6.97
CA ARG A 104 -12.94 -6.77 -6.21
C ARG A 104 -12.38 -8.15 -5.89
N GLN A 105 -11.73 -8.80 -6.86
CA GLN A 105 -11.11 -10.11 -6.66
C GLN A 105 -10.01 -10.04 -5.61
N GLY A 106 -9.08 -9.08 -5.72
CA GLY A 106 -8.02 -8.89 -4.73
C GLY A 106 -8.56 -8.60 -3.32
N HIS A 107 -9.63 -7.81 -3.22
CA HIS A 107 -10.29 -7.54 -1.94
C HIS A 107 -10.94 -8.81 -1.34
N GLN A 108 -11.64 -9.60 -2.15
CA GLN A 108 -12.24 -10.86 -1.72
C GLN A 108 -11.19 -11.90 -1.30
N GLU A 109 -10.12 -12.06 -2.08
CA GLU A 109 -9.01 -12.94 -1.74
C GLU A 109 -8.33 -12.51 -0.44
N GLY A 110 -8.11 -11.20 -0.26
CA GLY A 110 -7.56 -10.64 0.98
C GLY A 110 -8.44 -10.92 2.19
N LEU A 111 -9.76 -10.73 2.07
CA LEU A 111 -10.71 -11.03 3.14
C LEU A 111 -10.74 -12.52 3.49
N GLN A 112 -10.75 -13.39 2.47
CA GLN A 112 -10.74 -14.85 2.68
C GLN A 112 -9.47 -15.31 3.38
N LYS A 113 -8.30 -14.84 2.93
CA LYS A 113 -7.02 -15.16 3.58
C LYS A 113 -6.98 -14.66 5.01
N GLY A 114 -7.36 -13.41 5.25
CA GLY A 114 -7.40 -12.84 6.60
C GLY A 114 -8.36 -13.59 7.54
N LEU A 115 -9.54 -13.99 7.04
CA LEU A 115 -10.47 -14.81 7.82
C LEU A 115 -9.90 -16.20 8.13
N GLN A 116 -9.25 -16.83 7.15
CA GLN A 116 -8.66 -18.16 7.34
C GLN A 116 -7.49 -18.13 8.33
N GLU A 117 -6.60 -17.15 8.22
CA GLU A 117 -5.47 -16.94 9.14
C GLU A 117 -5.98 -16.63 10.55
N GLY A 118 -6.94 -15.71 10.69
CA GLY A 118 -7.55 -15.38 11.98
C GLY A 118 -8.24 -16.56 12.64
N LEU A 119 -8.98 -17.39 11.87
CA LEU A 119 -9.60 -18.61 12.39
C LEU A 119 -8.56 -19.65 12.82
N GLN A 120 -7.45 -19.80 12.09
CA GLN A 120 -6.39 -20.73 12.46
C GLN A 120 -5.67 -20.27 13.73
N GLN A 121 -5.32 -18.99 13.81
CA GLN A 121 -4.69 -18.40 14.98
C GLN A 121 -5.60 -18.52 16.21
N GLY A 122 -6.87 -18.09 16.11
CA GLY A 122 -7.82 -18.20 17.21
C GLY A 122 -8.07 -19.65 17.67
N ARG A 123 -8.05 -20.62 16.75
CA ARG A 123 -8.11 -22.05 17.10
C ARG A 123 -6.86 -22.52 17.83
N SER A 124 -5.67 -22.08 17.44
CA SER A 124 -4.42 -22.44 18.12
C SER A 124 -4.35 -21.82 19.51
N GLU A 125 -4.70 -20.54 19.64
CA GLU A 125 -4.79 -19.83 20.91
C GLU A 125 -5.81 -20.49 21.85
N GLY A 126 -7.02 -20.77 21.38
CA GLY A 126 -8.04 -21.44 22.19
C GLY A 126 -7.63 -22.86 22.62
N ARG A 127 -6.90 -23.61 21.79
CA ARG A 127 -6.33 -24.92 22.21
C ARG A 127 -5.27 -24.77 23.29
N ARG A 128 -4.38 -23.78 23.17
CA ARG A 128 -3.37 -23.49 24.18
C ARG A 128 -4.01 -23.11 25.51
N GLU A 129 -4.99 -22.22 25.49
CA GLU A 129 -5.73 -21.81 26.69
C GLU A 129 -6.44 -23.02 27.34
N ALA A 130 -7.13 -23.84 26.55
CA ALA A 130 -7.79 -25.05 27.06
C ALA A 130 -6.79 -26.06 27.67
N LEU A 131 -5.59 -26.21 27.09
CA LEU A 131 -4.54 -27.05 27.65
C LEU A 131 -4.04 -26.49 28.98
N LYS A 132 -3.73 -25.18 29.05
CA LYS A 132 -3.31 -24.50 30.28
C LYS A 132 -4.34 -24.69 31.39
N GLU A 133 -5.60 -24.43 31.09
CA GLU A 133 -6.72 -24.60 32.02
C GLU A 133 -6.83 -26.06 32.48
N SER A 134 -6.68 -27.02 31.56
CA SER A 134 -6.70 -28.45 31.89
C SER A 134 -5.57 -28.85 32.84
N VAL A 135 -4.34 -28.36 32.62
CA VAL A 135 -3.21 -28.60 33.54
C VAL A 135 -3.52 -28.02 34.92
N LEU A 136 -3.94 -26.75 34.98
CA LEU A 136 -4.26 -26.08 36.25
C LEU A 136 -5.39 -26.79 37.00
N ASN A 137 -6.44 -27.22 36.30
CA ASN A 137 -7.54 -27.97 36.89
C ASN A 137 -7.06 -29.29 37.51
N LEU A 138 -6.19 -30.05 36.83
CA LEU A 138 -5.62 -31.26 37.42
C LEU A 138 -4.78 -30.95 38.67
N LEU A 139 -3.99 -29.89 38.64
CA LEU A 139 -3.13 -29.49 39.76
C LEU A 139 -3.92 -29.00 40.97
N SER A 140 -5.09 -28.38 40.76
CA SER A 140 -5.96 -27.94 41.86
C SER A 140 -6.44 -29.07 42.76
N ASN A 141 -6.44 -30.32 42.28
CA ASN A 141 -6.77 -31.49 43.10
C ASN A 141 -5.75 -31.74 44.23
N PHE A 142 -4.52 -31.23 44.08
CA PHE A 142 -3.46 -31.37 45.09
C PHE A 142 -3.41 -30.20 46.10
N GLY A 143 -4.28 -29.20 45.96
CA GLY A 143 -4.34 -28.02 46.84
C GLY A 143 -4.05 -26.70 46.13
N GLU A 144 -3.60 -25.70 46.88
CA GLU A 144 -3.25 -24.39 46.31
C GLU A 144 -2.04 -24.50 45.38
N ILE A 145 -2.20 -24.02 44.14
CA ILE A 145 -1.15 -24.03 43.12
C ILE A 145 -0.18 -22.89 43.42
N PRO A 146 1.12 -23.16 43.63
CA PRO A 146 2.13 -22.14 43.79
C PRO A 146 2.17 -21.16 42.61
N GLU A 147 2.28 -19.87 42.92
CA GLU A 147 2.21 -18.79 41.92
C GLU A 147 3.30 -18.90 40.84
N ASP A 148 4.47 -19.45 41.18
CA ASP A 148 5.56 -19.67 40.24
C ASP A 148 5.22 -20.72 39.18
N ILE A 149 4.44 -21.75 39.53
CA ILE A 149 3.97 -22.76 38.58
C ILE A 149 2.84 -22.20 37.73
N ARG A 150 1.89 -21.45 38.33
CA ARG A 150 0.81 -20.78 37.60
C ARG A 150 1.37 -19.88 36.49
N LEU A 151 2.28 -18.98 36.84
CA LEU A 151 2.89 -18.05 35.89
C LEU A 151 3.64 -18.76 34.76
N LYS A 152 4.32 -19.88 35.06
CA LYS A 152 4.99 -20.69 34.03
C LYS A 152 4.00 -21.34 33.05
N ILE A 153 2.86 -21.84 33.55
CA ILE A 153 1.82 -22.44 32.70
C ILE A 153 1.13 -21.37 31.85
N GLU A 154 0.76 -20.25 32.46
CA GLU A 154 0.12 -19.13 31.76
C GLU A 154 1.04 -18.49 30.72
N GLY A 155 2.35 -18.39 31.00
CA GLY A 155 3.35 -17.86 30.08
C GLY A 155 3.79 -18.83 28.97
N GLN A 156 3.40 -20.12 29.02
CA GLN A 156 3.85 -21.09 28.03
C GLN A 156 3.10 -20.92 26.70
N GLU A 157 3.84 -20.83 25.60
CA GLU A 157 3.28 -20.63 24.27
C GLU A 157 3.33 -21.89 23.39
N ASP A 158 4.16 -22.86 23.77
CA ASP A 158 4.34 -24.10 23.04
C ASP A 158 3.27 -25.14 23.41
N GLU A 159 2.45 -25.51 22.42
CA GLU A 159 1.39 -26.51 22.58
C GLU A 159 1.96 -27.91 22.91
N THR A 160 3.18 -28.23 22.47
CA THR A 160 3.80 -29.53 22.74
C THR A 160 4.21 -29.66 24.20
N VAL A 161 4.85 -28.62 24.75
CA VAL A 161 5.21 -28.56 26.17
C VAL A 161 3.97 -28.58 27.06
N LEU A 162 2.91 -27.85 26.68
CA LEU A 162 1.63 -27.89 27.41
C LEU A 162 1.01 -29.30 27.43
N LYS A 163 1.11 -30.06 26.33
CA LYS A 163 0.64 -31.46 26.30
C LYS A 163 1.49 -32.39 27.16
N GLU A 164 2.79 -32.15 27.23
CA GLU A 164 3.69 -32.91 28.12
C GLU A 164 3.38 -32.62 29.59
N TRP A 165 3.21 -31.34 29.95
CA TRP A 165 2.79 -30.95 31.28
C TRP A 165 1.40 -31.49 31.64
N LEU A 166 0.46 -31.55 30.69
CA LEU A 166 -0.84 -32.20 30.93
C LEU A 166 -0.68 -33.68 31.28
N ARG A 167 0.20 -34.41 30.57
CA ARG A 167 0.49 -35.81 30.87
C ARG A 167 1.21 -35.98 32.20
N ALA A 168 2.13 -35.07 32.53
CA ALA A 168 2.85 -35.07 33.80
C ALA A 168 1.88 -34.82 34.97
N ALA A 169 0.98 -33.84 34.84
CA ALA A 169 -0.04 -33.53 35.84
C ALA A 169 -1.00 -34.71 36.06
N ALA A 170 -1.39 -35.41 34.99
CA ALA A 170 -2.26 -36.59 35.09
C ALA A 170 -1.59 -37.81 35.75
N LYS A 171 -0.24 -37.87 35.79
CA LYS A 171 0.54 -38.96 36.38
C LYS A 171 1.15 -38.62 37.75
N ALA A 172 1.07 -37.35 38.15
CA ALA A 172 1.64 -36.90 39.41
C ALA A 172 0.79 -37.39 40.59
N ASP A 173 1.45 -37.79 41.66
CA ASP A 173 0.79 -38.15 42.93
C ASP A 173 0.78 -36.96 43.92
N SER A 174 1.52 -35.89 43.61
CA SER A 174 1.66 -34.68 44.44
C SER A 174 2.18 -33.48 43.63
N MET A 175 2.08 -32.27 44.19
CA MET A 175 2.65 -31.06 43.57
C MET A 175 4.17 -31.13 43.37
N GLU A 176 4.90 -31.79 44.27
CA GLU A 176 6.36 -31.96 44.14
C GLU A 176 6.72 -32.90 42.99
N THR A 177 5.98 -34.00 42.82
CA THR A 177 6.22 -34.95 41.72
C THR A 177 5.92 -34.33 40.36
N PHE A 178 4.92 -33.45 40.27
CA PHE A 178 4.70 -32.64 39.08
C PHE A 178 5.88 -31.69 38.80
N ARG A 179 6.36 -30.98 39.84
CA ARG A 179 7.46 -30.00 39.72
C ARG A 179 8.78 -30.61 39.23
N ILE A 180 9.05 -31.88 39.53
CA ILE A 180 10.24 -32.60 39.07
C ILE A 180 10.13 -32.99 37.58
N ASN A 181 8.91 -33.21 37.08
CA ASN A 181 8.63 -33.69 35.72
C ASN A 181 8.23 -32.55 34.74
N MET A 182 8.40 -31.29 35.15
CA MET A 182 8.04 -30.08 34.41
C MET A 182 9.27 -29.45 33.75
#